data_AF-A0A845BI15-F1
#
_entry.id   AF-A0A845BI15-F1
#
_cell.length_a   1.000
_cell.length_b   1.000
_cell.length_c   1.000
_cell.angle_alpha   90.00
_cell.angle_beta   90.00
_cell.angle_gamma   90.00
#
_symmetry.space_group_name_H-M   'P 1'
#
loop_
_entity.id
_entity.type
_entity.pdbx_description
1 polymer ?
#
loop_
_entity_poly.entity_id
_entity_poly.type
_entity_poly.pdbx_seq_one_letter_code
_entity_poly.pdbx_strand_id
1 'polypeptide(L)'
;MKILFIPLLASLALPVHAAAIAQLKAFVAGTQTVSAQFEQTVTNQSHREQAHGTLEISRPGKFRWSYAKPFEQVIVGDGKRLWIYDKELAQVTSKPLDSALGSSPAALLAGNNAIERNYILKEAGKEGGLEWLSATPRQADNTFQSLKMGFSGNTLQEMRLSDSFGNTTLIRFVAVKKNPAIPAGNFNFTPPKGVDVLSE
;
A
#
# COMPACT_ATOMS: atom_id res chain seq x y z
N MET A 1 61.30 -11.66 31.07
CA MET A 1 60.65 -10.73 30.12
C MET A 1 59.38 -11.42 29.62
N LYS A 2 58.20 -11.10 30.19
CA LYS A 2 56.91 -11.75 29.85
C LYS A 2 56.24 -10.96 28.74
N ILE A 3 56.16 -11.53 27.54
CA ILE A 3 55.43 -10.95 26.41
C ILE A 3 53.94 -11.26 26.64
N LEU A 4 53.17 -10.21 26.92
CA LEU A 4 51.73 -10.30 27.14
C LEU A 4 51.02 -10.20 25.78
N PHE A 5 50.48 -11.33 25.30
CA PHE A 5 49.63 -11.37 24.11
C PHE A 5 48.23 -10.86 24.47
N ILE A 6 47.80 -9.75 23.88
CA ILE A 6 46.42 -9.24 23.96
C ILE A 6 45.65 -9.82 22.77
N PRO A 7 44.58 -10.60 22.96
CA PRO A 7 43.76 -11.06 21.86
C PRO A 7 42.87 -9.91 21.37
N LEU A 8 42.96 -9.64 20.06
CA LEU A 8 42.09 -8.71 19.35
C LEU A 8 40.69 -9.33 19.23
N LEU A 9 39.74 -8.84 20.03
CA LEU A 9 38.33 -9.20 19.92
C LEU A 9 37.77 -8.58 18.61
N ALA A 10 37.63 -9.40 17.57
CA ALA A 10 36.91 -9.02 16.37
C ALA A 10 35.40 -9.04 16.67
N SER A 11 34.80 -7.85 16.82
CA SER A 11 33.35 -7.70 16.96
C SER A 11 32.69 -8.03 15.61
N LEU A 12 32.11 -9.23 15.50
CA LEU A 12 31.17 -9.53 14.41
C LEU A 12 29.92 -8.66 14.62
N ALA A 13 29.78 -7.61 13.83
CA ALA A 13 28.52 -6.89 13.70
C ALA A 13 27.52 -7.85 13.05
N LEU A 14 26.61 -8.41 13.85
CA LEU A 14 25.46 -9.13 13.32
C LEU A 14 24.67 -8.15 12.44
N PRO A 15 24.21 -8.56 11.24
CA PRO A 15 23.38 -7.71 10.42
C PRO A 15 22.09 -7.42 11.19
N VAL A 16 21.97 -6.18 11.68
CA VAL A 16 20.70 -5.60 12.11
C VAL A 16 19.79 -5.72 10.90
N HIS A 17 18.90 -6.70 10.93
CA HIS A 17 17.80 -6.73 9.99
C HIS A 17 16.93 -5.53 10.32
N ALA A 18 16.81 -4.62 9.37
CA ALA A 18 15.94 -3.47 9.52
C ALA A 18 14.51 -3.98 9.71
N ALA A 19 13.92 -3.63 10.85
CA ALA A 19 12.55 -3.99 11.19
C ALA A 19 11.57 -3.40 10.15
N ALA A 20 10.42 -4.04 9.92
CA ALA A 20 9.53 -3.69 8.81
C ALA A 20 9.02 -2.25 8.90
N ILE A 21 8.85 -1.69 10.10
CA ILE A 21 8.48 -0.27 10.27
C ILE A 21 9.58 0.64 9.71
N ALA A 22 10.85 0.32 9.93
CA ALA A 22 11.96 1.08 9.36
C ALA A 22 12.00 0.95 7.83
N GLN A 23 11.68 -0.24 7.29
CA GLN A 23 11.59 -0.47 5.85
C GLN A 23 10.44 0.30 5.20
N LEU A 24 9.26 0.36 5.85
CA LEU A 24 8.14 1.21 5.43
C LEU A 24 8.56 2.69 5.38
N LYS A 25 9.19 3.19 6.44
CA LYS A 25 9.68 4.58 6.48
C LYS A 25 10.66 4.87 5.35
N ALA A 26 11.62 3.97 5.13
CA ALA A 26 12.60 4.09 4.06
C ALA A 26 11.94 4.01 2.66
N PHE A 27 10.92 3.17 2.50
CA PHE A 27 10.16 3.08 1.26
C PHE A 27 9.40 4.38 0.97
N VAL A 28 8.66 4.91 1.95
CA VAL A 28 7.89 6.15 1.79
C VAL A 28 8.79 7.35 1.56
N ALA A 29 9.87 7.51 2.34
CA ALA A 29 10.80 8.63 2.23
C ALA A 29 11.68 8.56 0.97
N GLY A 30 12.08 7.36 0.54
CA GLY A 30 12.96 7.15 -0.61
C GLY A 30 12.25 7.08 -1.96
N THR A 31 10.92 7.15 -2.00
CA THR A 31 10.16 7.04 -3.25
C THR A 31 9.23 8.24 -3.47
N GLN A 32 9.53 9.01 -4.50
CA GLN A 32 8.67 10.09 -4.98
C GLN A 32 7.59 9.53 -5.91
N THR A 33 7.98 8.61 -6.80
CA THR A 33 7.04 7.86 -7.65
C THR A 33 7.24 6.36 -7.46
N VAL A 34 6.18 5.58 -7.66
CA VAL A 34 6.21 4.11 -7.67
C VAL A 34 5.32 3.61 -8.77
N SER A 35 5.76 2.58 -9.50
CA SER A 35 4.88 1.80 -10.38
C SER A 35 5.00 0.33 -10.06
N ALA A 36 3.89 -0.40 -9.99
CA ALA A 36 3.87 -1.83 -9.80
C ALA A 36 2.68 -2.45 -10.54
N GLN A 37 2.79 -3.73 -10.85
CA GLN A 37 1.62 -4.56 -11.10
C GLN A 37 1.18 -5.18 -9.78
N PHE A 38 -0.10 -5.56 -9.66
CA PHE A 38 -0.58 -6.28 -8.50
C PHE A 38 -1.44 -7.47 -8.89
N GLU A 39 -1.40 -8.49 -8.03
CA GLU A 39 -2.33 -9.60 -7.99
C GLU A 39 -3.07 -9.54 -6.65
N GLN A 40 -4.39 -9.44 -6.71
CA GLN A 40 -5.27 -9.39 -5.55
C GLN A 40 -6.06 -10.70 -5.47
N THR A 41 -6.16 -11.24 -4.26
CA THR A 41 -7.10 -12.31 -3.93
C THR A 41 -7.96 -11.83 -2.78
N VAL A 42 -9.28 -11.81 -2.95
CA VAL A 42 -10.25 -11.59 -1.88
C VAL A 42 -10.85 -12.94 -1.53
N THR A 43 -10.84 -13.30 -0.25
CA THR A 43 -11.44 -14.54 0.25
C THR A 43 -12.46 -14.20 1.32
N ASN A 44 -13.69 -14.66 1.12
CA ASN A 44 -14.76 -14.63 2.11
C ASN A 44 -15.12 -16.08 2.52
N GLN A 45 -16.16 -16.27 3.34
CA GLN A 45 -16.51 -17.60 3.89
C GLN A 45 -16.77 -18.69 2.84
N SER A 46 -17.12 -18.33 1.60
CA SER A 46 -17.54 -19.30 0.58
C SER A 46 -16.95 -19.07 -0.81
N HIS A 47 -16.36 -17.90 -1.04
CA HIS A 47 -15.89 -17.46 -2.35
C HIS A 47 -14.48 -16.91 -2.27
N ARG A 48 -13.75 -17.16 -3.36
CA ARG A 48 -12.43 -16.62 -3.60
C ARG A 48 -12.44 -15.92 -4.95
N GLU A 49 -12.16 -14.64 -4.93
CA GLU A 49 -12.11 -13.79 -6.11
C GLU A 49 -10.67 -13.34 -6.34
N GLN A 50 -10.27 -13.28 -7.61
CA GLN A 50 -8.96 -12.83 -8.01
C GLN A 50 -9.08 -11.63 -8.95
N ALA A 51 -8.22 -10.64 -8.75
CA ALA A 51 -8.13 -9.50 -9.62
C ALA A 51 -6.67 -9.14 -9.87
N HIS A 52 -6.38 -8.44 -10.95
CA HIS A 52 -5.04 -7.93 -11.22
C HIS A 52 -5.11 -6.58 -11.89
N GLY A 53 -3.99 -5.88 -11.84
CA GLY A 53 -3.93 -4.53 -12.36
C GLY A 53 -2.61 -3.84 -12.11
N THR A 54 -2.66 -2.51 -12.14
CA THR A 54 -1.49 -1.65 -11.97
C THR A 54 -1.72 -0.62 -10.88
N LEU A 55 -0.65 -0.36 -10.12
CA LEU A 55 -0.55 0.72 -9.15
C LEU A 55 0.51 1.72 -9.63
N GLU A 56 0.12 2.98 -9.71
CA GLU A 56 1.02 4.12 -9.88
C GLU A 56 0.83 5.08 -8.71
N ILE A 57 1.92 5.57 -8.14
CA ILE A 57 1.93 6.57 -7.07
C ILE A 57 2.84 7.71 -7.48
N SER A 58 2.40 8.93 -7.21
CA SER A 58 3.22 10.14 -7.22
C SER A 58 2.93 10.93 -5.95
N ARG A 59 3.91 11.01 -5.05
CA ARG A 59 3.72 11.71 -3.78
C ARG A 59 3.73 13.23 -3.96
N PRO A 60 3.15 13.99 -3.02
CA PRO A 60 2.19 13.52 -2.03
C PRO A 60 0.81 13.29 -2.66
N GLY A 61 0.11 12.25 -2.21
CA GLY A 61 -1.35 12.10 -2.36
C GLY A 61 -1.88 11.75 -3.74
N LYS A 62 -1.03 11.64 -4.78
CA LYS A 62 -1.49 11.21 -6.10
C LYS A 62 -1.25 9.73 -6.30
N PHE A 63 -2.26 9.03 -6.82
CA PHE A 63 -2.14 7.64 -7.19
C PHE A 63 -3.19 7.25 -8.23
N ARG A 64 -2.92 6.16 -8.93
CA ARG A 64 -3.85 5.50 -9.83
C ARG A 64 -3.76 4.01 -9.59
N TRP A 65 -4.87 3.40 -9.21
CA TRP A 65 -5.04 1.97 -9.06
C TRP A 65 -6.03 1.50 -10.12
N SER A 66 -5.56 0.74 -11.10
CA SER A 66 -6.39 0.30 -12.24
C SER A 66 -6.54 -1.22 -12.19
N TYR A 67 -7.75 -1.70 -11.96
CA TYR A 67 -8.14 -3.10 -12.08
C TYR A 67 -8.45 -3.42 -13.55
N ALA A 68 -7.86 -4.51 -14.06
CA ALA A 68 -8.05 -4.92 -15.46
C ALA A 68 -9.02 -6.10 -15.60
N LYS A 69 -9.07 -7.01 -14.63
CA LYS A 69 -9.96 -8.17 -14.60
C LYS A 69 -10.34 -8.53 -13.15
N PRO A 70 -11.47 -9.22 -12.94
CA PRO A 70 -12.52 -9.54 -13.92
C PRO A 70 -13.33 -8.31 -14.35
N PHE A 71 -13.40 -7.29 -13.50
CA PHE A 71 -14.13 -6.05 -13.73
C PHE A 71 -13.16 -4.88 -13.89
N GLU A 72 -13.42 -4.01 -14.87
CA GLU A 72 -12.62 -2.81 -15.10
C GLU A 72 -13.02 -1.71 -14.12
N GLN A 73 -12.11 -1.40 -13.19
CA GLN A 73 -12.30 -0.34 -12.20
C GLN A 73 -11.05 0.53 -12.09
N VAL A 74 -11.24 1.84 -11.98
CA VAL A 74 -10.13 2.79 -11.80
C VAL A 74 -10.37 3.61 -10.54
N ILE A 75 -9.40 3.60 -9.63
CA ILE A 75 -9.36 4.42 -8.43
C ILE A 75 -8.23 5.44 -8.58
N VAL A 76 -8.56 6.73 -8.58
CA VAL A 76 -7.59 7.83 -8.76
C VAL A 76 -7.66 8.77 -7.56
N GLY A 77 -6.51 8.96 -6.91
CA GLY A 77 -6.29 10.10 -6.03
C GLY A 77 -5.59 11.20 -6.81
N ASP A 78 -6.20 12.37 -6.95
CA ASP A 78 -5.61 13.53 -7.67
C ASP A 78 -4.81 14.48 -6.75
N GLY A 79 -4.72 14.12 -5.46
CA GLY A 79 -4.13 14.93 -4.38
C GLY A 79 -5.14 15.78 -3.61
N LYS A 80 -6.40 15.84 -4.06
CA LYS A 80 -7.50 16.55 -3.38
C LYS A 80 -8.71 15.64 -3.18
N ARG A 81 -9.08 14.88 -4.20
CA ARG A 81 -10.24 13.98 -4.21
C ARG A 81 -9.81 12.56 -4.57
N LEU A 82 -10.56 11.61 -4.05
CA LEU A 82 -10.61 10.24 -4.52
C LEU A 82 -11.74 10.14 -5.56
N TRP A 83 -11.44 9.52 -6.70
CA TRP A 83 -12.38 9.13 -7.73
C TRP A 83 -12.37 7.62 -7.84
N ILE A 84 -13.54 6.99 -7.80
CA ILE A 84 -13.73 5.57 -8.07
C ILE A 84 -14.63 5.48 -9.28
N TYR A 85 -14.15 4.89 -10.36
CA TYR A 85 -14.92 4.65 -11.57
C TYR A 85 -15.08 3.16 -11.78
N ASP A 86 -16.32 2.69 -11.70
CA ASP A 86 -16.73 1.37 -12.14
C ASP A 86 -17.24 1.47 -13.58
N LYS A 87 -16.52 0.82 -14.50
CA LYS A 87 -16.79 0.96 -15.94
C LYS A 87 -18.06 0.23 -16.35
N GLU A 88 -18.35 -0.92 -15.74
CA GLU A 88 -19.51 -1.74 -16.11
C GLU A 88 -20.80 -1.14 -15.59
N LEU A 89 -20.77 -0.59 -14.37
CA LEU A 89 -21.90 0.13 -13.80
C LEU A 89 -22.05 1.54 -14.37
N ALA A 90 -21.10 2.00 -15.19
CA ALA A 90 -21.04 3.36 -15.70
C ALA A 90 -21.26 4.41 -14.59
N GLN A 91 -20.59 4.21 -13.44
CA GLN A 91 -20.79 4.99 -12.23
C GLN A 91 -19.48 5.56 -11.70
N VAL A 92 -19.48 6.84 -11.35
CA VAL A 92 -18.36 7.50 -10.66
C VAL A 92 -18.78 7.89 -9.25
N THR A 93 -17.98 7.48 -8.26
CA THR A 93 -18.07 7.99 -6.90
C THR A 93 -16.88 8.91 -6.63
N SER A 94 -17.12 10.02 -5.95
CA SER A 94 -16.08 10.98 -5.58
C SER A 94 -16.20 11.44 -4.13
N LYS A 95 -15.08 11.53 -3.43
CA LYS A 95 -15.02 11.97 -2.03
C LYS A 95 -13.71 12.72 -1.73
N PRO A 96 -13.65 13.58 -0.69
CA PRO A 96 -12.40 14.20 -0.26
C PRO A 96 -11.33 13.15 0.06
N LEU A 97 -10.09 13.38 -0.37
CA LEU A 97 -9.02 12.39 -0.23
C LEU A 97 -8.69 12.10 1.24
N ASP A 98 -8.70 13.12 2.10
CA ASP A 98 -8.39 12.98 3.53
C ASP A 98 -9.38 12.05 4.25
N SER A 99 -10.67 12.15 3.91
CA SER A 99 -11.73 11.26 4.41
C SER A 99 -11.62 9.83 3.86
N ALA A 100 -10.90 9.63 2.76
CA ALA A 100 -10.76 8.34 2.09
C ALA A 100 -9.52 7.54 2.53
N LEU A 101 -8.61 8.13 3.31
CA LEU A 101 -7.31 7.54 3.65
C LEU A 101 -7.44 6.15 4.33
N GLY A 102 -8.52 5.90 5.07
CA GLY A 102 -8.79 4.60 5.70
C GLY A 102 -9.48 3.56 4.81
N SER A 103 -10.01 3.98 3.66
CA SER A 103 -10.87 3.18 2.79
C SER A 103 -10.15 2.53 1.60
N SER A 104 -8.90 2.93 1.32
CA SER A 104 -8.13 2.41 0.17
C SER A 104 -6.68 2.10 0.55
N PRO A 105 -6.18 0.87 0.27
CA PRO A 105 -4.76 0.52 0.44
C PRO A 105 -3.81 1.48 -0.29
N ALA A 106 -4.23 1.97 -1.46
CA ALA A 106 -3.47 2.90 -2.29
C ALA A 106 -3.25 4.25 -1.59
N ALA A 107 -4.31 4.77 -0.97
CA ALA A 107 -4.30 6.07 -0.29
C ALA A 107 -3.31 6.06 0.90
N LEU A 108 -3.21 4.93 1.60
CA LEU A 108 -2.23 4.72 2.67
C LEU A 108 -0.78 4.80 2.17
N LEU A 109 -0.51 4.28 0.96
CA LEU A 109 0.83 4.27 0.37
C LEU A 109 1.21 5.62 -0.25
N ALA A 110 0.25 6.35 -0.81
CA ALA A 110 0.48 7.62 -1.50
C ALA A 110 0.55 8.83 -0.57
N GLY A 111 -0.06 8.75 0.62
CA GLY A 111 -0.04 9.82 1.60
C GLY A 111 1.34 10.03 2.22
N ASN A 112 1.74 11.28 2.43
CA ASN A 112 2.92 11.61 3.22
C ASN A 112 2.62 11.35 4.70
N ASN A 113 3.27 10.35 5.30
CA ASN A 113 3.09 9.91 6.70
C ASN A 113 1.64 9.55 7.09
N ALA A 114 0.75 9.31 6.13
CA ALA A 114 -0.66 9.05 6.42
C ALA A 114 -0.86 7.81 7.29
N ILE A 115 -0.07 6.77 7.03
CA ILE A 115 -0.16 5.52 7.77
C ILE A 115 0.28 5.66 9.23
N GLU A 116 1.30 6.46 9.52
CA GLU A 116 1.77 6.68 10.89
C GLU A 116 0.80 7.54 11.71
N ARG A 117 0.12 8.48 11.04
CA ARG A 117 -0.91 9.33 11.67
C ARG A 117 -2.16 8.53 12.01
N ASN A 118 -2.63 7.69 11.08
CA ASN A 118 -3.95 7.07 11.18
C ASN A 118 -3.91 5.67 11.81
N TYR A 119 -2.73 5.03 11.89
CA TYR A 119 -2.58 3.67 12.39
C TYR A 119 -1.52 3.59 13.50
N ILE A 120 -1.70 2.60 14.37
CA ILE A 120 -0.70 2.13 15.32
C ILE A 120 0.08 1.02 14.61
N LEU A 121 1.38 1.24 14.43
CA LEU A 121 2.28 0.29 13.78
C LEU A 121 2.96 -0.60 14.81
N LYS A 122 3.02 -1.91 14.54
CA LYS A 122 3.77 -2.88 15.34
C LYS A 122 4.55 -3.80 14.42
N GLU A 123 5.71 -4.26 14.87
CA GLU A 123 6.43 -5.33 14.19
C GLU A 123 5.61 -6.63 14.30
N ALA A 124 5.54 -7.37 13.21
CA ALA A 124 4.78 -8.62 13.07
C ALA A 124 5.67 -9.82 12.71
N GLY A 125 6.99 -9.67 12.84
CA GLY A 125 7.97 -10.74 12.66
C GLY A 125 8.31 -11.02 11.19
N LYS A 126 8.83 -12.21 10.94
CA LYS A 126 9.25 -12.66 9.60
C LYS A 126 8.44 -13.85 9.15
N GLU A 127 7.97 -13.81 7.91
CA GLU A 127 7.19 -14.89 7.31
C GLU A 127 7.39 -14.86 5.80
N GLY A 128 7.67 -16.02 5.18
CA GLY A 128 7.82 -16.12 3.73
C GLY A 128 8.98 -15.31 3.13
N GLY A 129 10.04 -15.04 3.91
CA GLY A 129 11.18 -14.22 3.48
C GLY A 129 10.91 -12.71 3.51
N LEU A 130 9.79 -12.28 4.07
CA LEU A 130 9.43 -10.87 4.24
C LEU A 130 9.50 -10.48 5.72
N GLU A 131 9.91 -9.23 5.98
CA GLU A 131 9.72 -8.57 7.27
C GLU A 131 8.31 -7.97 7.27
N TRP A 132 7.55 -8.24 8.33
CA TRP A 132 6.16 -7.83 8.42
C TRP A 132 5.96 -6.78 9.50
N LEU A 133 5.12 -5.80 9.19
CA LEU A 133 4.50 -4.93 10.19
C LEU A 133 2.99 -5.07 10.14
N SER A 134 2.33 -4.89 11.28
CA SER A 134 0.90 -4.70 11.38
C SER A 134 0.56 -3.24 11.62
N ALA A 135 -0.55 -2.79 11.05
CA ALA A 135 -1.12 -1.47 11.18
C ALA A 135 -2.57 -1.63 11.61
N THR A 136 -2.89 -1.17 12.82
CA THR A 136 -4.26 -1.16 13.36
C THR A 136 -4.77 0.29 13.38
N PRO A 137 -5.95 0.57 12.84
CA PRO A 137 -6.46 1.94 12.78
C PRO A 137 -6.66 2.51 14.20
N ARG A 138 -6.39 3.80 14.37
CA ARG A 138 -6.59 4.49 15.65
C ARG A 138 -8.06 4.77 15.95
N GLN A 139 -8.89 4.88 14.91
CA GLN A 139 -10.33 5.11 14.98
C GLN A 139 -11.07 3.87 14.47
N ALA A 140 -12.23 3.58 15.05
CA ALA A 140 -13.02 2.39 14.76
C ALA A 140 -13.92 2.53 13.50
N ASP A 141 -13.82 3.65 12.79
CA ASP A 141 -14.61 3.98 11.59
C ASP A 141 -14.02 3.46 10.28
N ASN A 142 -12.94 2.68 10.34
CA ASN A 142 -12.27 2.17 9.15
C ASN A 142 -12.89 0.87 8.64
N THR A 143 -12.99 0.78 7.30
CA THR A 143 -13.42 -0.41 6.56
C THR A 143 -12.58 -1.65 6.89
N PHE A 144 -11.32 -1.45 7.32
CA PHE A 144 -10.40 -2.54 7.66
C PHE A 144 -10.15 -2.65 9.16
N GLN A 145 -10.32 -3.84 9.72
CA GLN A 145 -9.97 -4.17 11.11
C GLN A 145 -8.46 -4.29 11.31
N SER A 146 -7.75 -4.85 10.32
CA SER A 146 -6.31 -4.98 10.38
C SER A 146 -5.66 -4.91 9.00
N LEU A 147 -4.47 -4.35 8.96
CA LEU A 147 -3.59 -4.32 7.79
C LEU A 147 -2.23 -4.89 8.20
N LYS A 148 -1.64 -5.71 7.34
CA LYS A 148 -0.22 -6.09 7.41
C LYS A 148 0.47 -5.72 6.10
N MET A 149 1.73 -5.31 6.21
CA MET A 149 2.59 -5.01 5.06
C MET A 149 3.88 -5.80 5.18
N GLY A 150 4.19 -6.57 4.14
CA GLY A 150 5.37 -7.41 4.02
C GLY A 150 6.40 -6.77 3.10
N PHE A 151 7.61 -6.62 3.59
CA PHE A 151 8.71 -5.97 2.92
C PHE A 151 9.88 -6.92 2.68
N SER A 152 10.52 -6.78 1.52
CA SER A 152 11.81 -7.38 1.23
C SER A 152 12.81 -6.25 1.00
N GLY A 153 13.74 -6.07 1.95
CA GLY A 153 14.50 -4.83 2.07
C GLY A 153 13.55 -3.63 2.16
N ASN A 154 13.84 -2.53 1.47
CA ASN A 154 12.99 -1.33 1.50
C ASN A 154 11.89 -1.33 0.43
N THR A 155 11.40 -2.49 0.00
CA THR A 155 10.39 -2.62 -1.08
C THR A 155 9.18 -3.38 -0.57
N LEU A 156 8.00 -2.77 -0.68
CA LEU A 156 6.73 -3.42 -0.37
C LEU A 156 6.46 -4.55 -1.38
N GLN A 157 6.24 -5.76 -0.89
CA GLN A 157 5.97 -6.95 -1.70
C GLN A 157 4.53 -7.43 -1.52
N GLU A 158 3.99 -7.34 -0.30
CA GLU A 158 2.69 -7.91 0.02
C GLU A 158 1.91 -7.04 1.00
N MET A 159 0.59 -6.98 0.83
CA MET A 159 -0.35 -6.45 1.81
C MET A 159 -1.40 -7.50 2.13
N ARG A 160 -1.77 -7.61 3.41
CA ARG A 160 -2.88 -8.44 3.88
C ARG A 160 -3.85 -7.57 4.65
N LEU A 161 -5.11 -7.55 4.26
CA LEU A 161 -6.17 -6.79 4.90
C LEU A 161 -7.26 -7.72 5.41
N SER A 162 -7.85 -7.38 6.54
CA SER A 162 -9.08 -8.01 7.02
C SER A 162 -10.12 -6.92 7.30
N ASP A 163 -11.36 -7.13 6.85
CA ASP A 163 -12.47 -6.23 7.13
C ASP A 163 -13.36 -6.74 8.27
N SER A 164 -14.38 -5.96 8.63
CA SER A 164 -15.32 -6.29 9.71
C SER A 164 -16.30 -7.41 9.39
N PHE A 165 -16.42 -7.78 8.12
CA PHE A 165 -17.28 -8.86 7.66
C PHE A 165 -16.53 -10.21 7.58
N GLY A 166 -15.24 -10.22 7.95
CA GLY A 166 -14.39 -11.40 7.93
C GLY A 166 -13.78 -11.69 6.57
N ASN A 167 -13.87 -10.77 5.61
CA ASN A 167 -13.18 -10.94 4.34
C ASN A 167 -11.69 -10.69 4.53
N THR A 168 -10.88 -11.47 3.83
CA THR A 168 -9.43 -11.30 3.79
C THR A 168 -8.99 -10.95 2.38
N THR A 169 -8.21 -9.88 2.25
CA THR A 169 -7.65 -9.44 0.98
C THR A 169 -6.15 -9.57 1.03
N LEU A 170 -5.60 -10.35 0.10
CA LEU A 170 -4.16 -10.49 -0.14
C LEU A 170 -3.82 -9.73 -1.43
N ILE A 171 -2.88 -8.80 -1.36
CA ILE A 171 -2.36 -8.07 -2.52
C ILE A 171 -0.87 -8.35 -2.62
N ARG A 172 -0.42 -8.90 -3.74
CA ARG A 172 0.99 -9.10 -4.06
C ARG A 172 1.40 -8.11 -5.13
N PHE A 173 2.49 -7.40 -4.90
CA PHE A 173 3.06 -6.46 -5.86
C PHE A 173 4.17 -7.14 -6.65
N VAL A 174 4.13 -6.98 -7.96
CA VAL A 174 5.13 -7.53 -8.88
C VAL A 174 5.71 -6.41 -9.75
N ALA A 175 6.94 -6.60 -10.21
CA ALA A 175 7.67 -5.63 -11.03
C ALA A 175 7.69 -4.20 -10.42
N VAL A 176 7.88 -4.09 -9.11
CA VAL A 176 7.92 -2.80 -8.39
C VAL A 176 9.11 -1.97 -8.86
N LYS A 177 8.83 -0.79 -9.42
CA LYS A 177 9.83 0.21 -9.80
C LYS A 177 9.70 1.43 -8.90
N LYS A 178 10.82 1.87 -8.34
CA LYS A 178 10.93 3.07 -7.52
C LYS A 178 11.44 4.22 -8.37
N ASN A 179 10.83 5.39 -8.19
CA ASN A 179 11.16 6.61 -8.92
C ASN A 179 11.12 6.50 -10.46
N PRO A 180 10.21 5.75 -11.11
CA PRO A 180 10.06 5.81 -12.56
C PRO A 180 9.50 7.18 -12.98
N ALA A 181 9.79 7.60 -14.20
CA ALA A 181 9.09 8.71 -14.82
C ALA A 181 7.63 8.30 -15.08
N ILE A 182 6.67 9.03 -14.50
CA ILE A 182 5.24 8.82 -14.71
C ILE A 182 4.64 10.15 -15.20
N PRO A 183 3.91 10.18 -16.33
CA PRO A 183 3.26 11.39 -16.80
C PRO A 183 2.28 11.93 -15.76
N ALA A 184 2.33 13.24 -15.47
CA ALA A 184 1.45 13.86 -14.48
C ALA A 184 -0.04 13.69 -14.82
N GLY A 185 -0.39 13.58 -16.11
CA GLY A 185 -1.74 13.35 -16.59
C GLY A 185 -2.36 12.03 -16.14
N ASN A 186 -1.57 11.02 -15.76
CA ASN A 186 -2.08 9.72 -15.30
C ASN A 186 -2.94 9.84 -14.03
N PHE A 187 -2.70 10.87 -13.22
CA PHE A 187 -3.38 11.11 -11.95
C PHE A 187 -4.57 12.07 -12.06
N ASN A 188 -4.86 12.56 -13.27
CA ASN A 188 -6.06 13.36 -13.52
C ASN A 188 -7.19 12.41 -13.89
N PHE A 189 -8.36 12.61 -13.26
CA PHE A 189 -9.58 11.90 -13.63
C PHE A 189 -10.62 12.88 -14.14
N THR A 190 -11.24 12.54 -15.27
CA THR A 190 -12.39 13.26 -15.82
C THR A 190 -13.49 12.23 -16.03
N PRO A 191 -14.64 12.35 -15.34
CA PRO A 191 -15.76 11.44 -15.54
C PRO A 191 -16.13 11.36 -17.04
N PRO A 192 -16.35 10.16 -17.59
CA PRO A 192 -16.83 10.02 -18.95
C PRO A 192 -18.17 10.73 -19.15
N LYS A 193 -18.44 11.19 -20.37
CA LYS A 193 -19.74 11.83 -20.68
C LYS A 193 -20.88 10.85 -20.43
N GLY A 194 -21.94 11.32 -19.75
CA GLY A 194 -23.14 10.54 -19.49
C GLY A 194 -23.03 9.54 -18.33
N VAL A 195 -21.93 9.58 -17.58
CA VAL A 195 -21.77 8.79 -16.34
C VAL A 195 -22.24 9.61 -15.15
N ASP A 196 -23.07 9.00 -14.30
CA ASP A 196 -23.53 9.61 -13.07
C ASP A 196 -22.37 9.77 -12.07
N VAL A 197 -22.29 10.95 -11.46
CA VAL A 197 -21.27 11.29 -10.46
C VAL A 197 -21.94 11.45 -9.11
N LEU A 198 -21.70 10.49 -8.22
CA LEU A 198 -22.08 10.57 -6.81
C LEU A 198 -20.94 11.27 -6.05
N SER A 199 -21.22 12.44 -5.47
CA SER A 199 -20.28 13.18 -4.63
C SER A 199 -20.71 13.12 -3.18
N GLU A 200 -19.79 12.70 -2.30
CA GLU A 200 -19.92 12.76 -0.84
C GLU A 200 -19.20 14.00 -0.28
#